data_AF-A0A7V5F2D9-F1
#
_entry.id   AF-A0A7V5F2D9-F1
#
_cell.length_a   1.000
_cell.length_b   1.000
_cell.length_c   1.000
_cell.angle_alpha   90.00
_cell.angle_beta   90.00
_cell.angle_gamma   90.00
#
_symmetry.space_group_name_H-M   'P 1'
#
loop_
_entity.id
_entity.type
_entity.pdbx_description
1 polymer ?
#
loop_
_entity_poly.entity_id
_entity_poly.type
_entity_poly.pdbx_seq_one_letter_code
_entity_poly.pdbx_strand_id
1 'polypeptide(L)'
;MQIRTTLSTLWVFLFLNFIFCDVFSLMYPPTIQQLASGTAIGGIEMTQGLLVGFAVVMELGMVMVLAARFLPRRINRSANILVALLLIAVQVGSLFAGENTLHYWFFSAVEITALAAIGWIALRWTRAE
;
A
#
# COMPACT_ATOMS: atom_id res chain seq x y z
N MET A 1 -4.13 17.40 -17.10
CA MET A 1 -4.27 17.75 -15.66
C MET A 1 -5.11 16.74 -14.87
N GLN A 2 -6.24 16.24 -15.42
CA GLN A 2 -7.15 15.32 -14.72
C GLN A 2 -6.49 14.01 -14.26
N ILE A 3 -5.69 13.34 -15.12
CA ILE A 3 -5.02 12.07 -14.78
C ILE A 3 -4.10 12.20 -13.56
N ARG A 4 -3.37 13.33 -13.45
CA ARG A 4 -2.48 13.60 -12.31
C ARG A 4 -3.27 13.70 -11.00
N THR A 5 -4.40 14.41 -11.04
CA THR A 5 -5.31 14.53 -9.89
C THR A 5 -5.91 13.18 -9.54
N THR A 6 -6.40 12.41 -10.52
CA THR A 6 -6.95 11.07 -10.29
C THR A 6 -5.93 10.14 -9.64
N LEU A 7 -4.68 10.10 -10.14
CA LEU A 7 -3.61 9.29 -9.55
C LEU A 7 -3.33 9.73 -8.10
N SER A 8 -3.20 11.04 -7.85
CA SER A 8 -2.99 11.57 -6.50
C SER A 8 -4.13 11.21 -5.55
N THR A 9 -5.39 11.32 -5.99
CA THR A 9 -6.57 10.93 -5.21
C THR A 9 -6.61 9.43 -4.93
N LEU A 10 -6.25 8.58 -5.90
CA LEU A 10 -6.16 7.13 -5.69
C LEU A 10 -5.08 6.75 -4.68
N TRP A 11 -3.92 7.43 -4.71
CA TRP A 11 -2.89 7.24 -3.68
C TRP A 11 -3.41 7.64 -2.29
N VAL A 12 -4.09 8.79 -2.15
CA VAL A 12 -4.69 9.19 -0.86
C VAL A 12 -5.72 8.16 -0.39
N PHE A 13 -6.61 7.71 -1.27
CA PHE A 13 -7.60 6.68 -0.97
C PHE A 13 -6.94 5.38 -0.49
N LEU A 14 -5.90 4.91 -1.18
CA LEU A 14 -5.16 3.71 -0.83
C LEU A 14 -4.54 3.82 0.56
N PHE A 15 -3.89 4.94 0.89
CA PHE A 15 -3.26 5.11 2.20
C PHE A 15 -4.26 5.25 3.34
N LEU A 16 -5.41 5.88 3.10
CA LEU A 16 -6.50 5.83 4.06
C LEU A 16 -6.98 4.39 4.30
N ASN A 17 -7.05 3.57 3.24
CA ASN A 17 -7.43 2.17 3.35
C ASN A 17 -6.42 1.36 4.18
N PHE A 18 -5.12 1.53 3.93
CA PHE A 18 -4.05 0.91 4.74
C PHE A 18 -4.15 1.30 6.22
N ILE A 19 -4.34 2.60 6.51
CA ILE A 19 -4.48 3.07 7.91
C ILE A 19 -5.67 2.39 8.58
N PHE A 20 -6.82 2.30 7.92
CA PHE A 20 -7.98 1.62 8.50
C PHE A 20 -7.77 0.10 8.61
N CYS A 21 -7.09 -0.54 7.67
CA CYS A 21 -6.71 -1.96 7.76
C CYS A 21 -5.90 -2.23 9.04
N ASP A 22 -4.91 -1.39 9.32
CA ASP A 22 -4.08 -1.50 10.51
C ASP A 22 -4.86 -1.18 11.78
N VAL A 23 -5.69 -0.13 11.78
CA VAL A 23 -6.55 0.21 12.94
C VAL A 23 -7.48 -0.97 13.29
N PHE A 24 -8.11 -1.60 12.30
CA PHE A 24 -8.96 -2.77 12.56
C PHE A 24 -8.16 -3.99 13.05
N SER A 25 -6.94 -4.18 12.52
CA SER A 25 -6.03 -5.22 13.00
C SER A 25 -5.61 -4.97 14.45
N LEU A 26 -5.38 -3.72 14.83
CA LEU A 26 -5.14 -3.32 16.21
C LEU A 26 -6.40 -3.42 17.08
N MET A 27 -7.61 -3.44 16.54
CA MET A 27 -8.83 -3.69 17.33
C MET A 27 -9.09 -5.19 17.56
N TYR A 28 -8.36 -6.08 16.86
CA TYR A 28 -8.52 -7.53 17.01
C TYR A 28 -7.74 -8.03 18.24
N PRO A 29 -8.41 -8.59 19.27
CA PRO A 29 -7.76 -8.92 20.54
C PRO A 29 -6.55 -9.86 20.43
N PRO A 30 -6.57 -10.91 19.59
CA PRO A 30 -5.39 -11.77 19.40
C PRO A 30 -4.16 -11.01 18.90
N THR A 31 -4.33 -10.03 17.99
CA THR A 31 -3.24 -9.22 17.46
C THR A 31 -2.65 -8.29 18.53
N ILE A 32 -3.50 -7.61 19.32
CA ILE A 32 -3.02 -6.80 20.46
C ILE A 32 -2.23 -7.66 21.44
N GLN A 33 -2.73 -8.85 21.77
CA GLN A 33 -2.08 -9.72 22.75
C GLN A 33 -0.69 -10.14 22.27
N GLN A 34 -0.56 -10.55 21.01
CA GLN A 34 0.73 -10.88 20.40
C GLN A 34 1.71 -9.71 20.41
N LEU A 35 1.23 -8.50 20.06
CA LEU A 35 2.01 -7.27 20.13
C LEU A 35 2.48 -6.97 21.57
N ALA A 36 1.58 -7.09 22.55
CA ALA A 36 1.86 -6.77 23.96
C ALA A 36 2.81 -7.78 24.62
N SER A 37 2.75 -9.05 24.23
CA SER A 37 3.65 -10.10 24.72
C SER A 37 5.01 -10.13 24.00
N GLY A 38 5.24 -9.21 23.05
CA GLY A 38 6.45 -9.19 22.22
C GLY A 38 6.60 -10.44 21.35
N THR A 39 5.50 -11.15 21.11
CA THR A 39 5.47 -12.40 20.35
C THR A 39 5.27 -12.09 18.87
N ALA A 40 5.85 -12.92 18.01
CA ALA A 40 5.75 -12.80 16.57
C ALA A 40 4.28 -12.76 16.10
N ILE A 41 3.89 -11.71 15.36
CA ILE A 41 2.55 -11.63 14.76
C ILE A 41 2.53 -12.58 13.57
N GLY A 42 1.67 -13.59 13.60
CA GLY A 42 1.61 -14.59 12.52
C GLY A 42 2.94 -15.33 12.27
N GLY A 43 3.82 -15.41 13.29
CA GLY A 43 5.14 -16.07 13.17
C GLY A 43 6.28 -15.16 12.67
N ILE A 44 6.03 -13.85 12.46
CA ILE A 44 7.06 -12.87 12.10
C ILE A 44 7.40 -11.98 13.32
N GLU A 45 8.68 -11.96 13.71
CA GLU A 45 9.17 -11.06 14.76
C GLU A 45 9.23 -9.61 14.27
N MET A 46 8.54 -8.71 14.97
CA MET A 46 8.51 -7.29 14.68
C MET A 46 9.79 -6.61 15.20
N THR A 47 10.91 -6.84 14.52
CA THR A 47 12.20 -6.21 14.83
C THR A 47 12.23 -4.74 14.38
N GLN A 48 13.12 -3.93 15.00
CA GLN A 48 13.31 -2.54 14.58
C GLN A 48 13.69 -2.40 13.09
N GLY A 49 14.52 -3.31 12.58
CA GLY A 49 14.90 -3.32 11.16
C GLY A 49 13.72 -3.57 10.24
N LEU A 50 12.82 -4.49 10.62
CA LEU A 50 11.61 -4.78 9.85
C LEU A 50 10.65 -3.59 9.84
N LEU A 51 10.46 -2.91 10.99
CA LEU A 51 9.64 -1.70 11.10
C LEU A 51 10.16 -0.57 10.22
N VAL A 52 11.47 -0.35 10.18
CA VAL A 52 12.09 0.63 9.26
C VAL A 52 11.85 0.24 7.81
N GLY A 53 11.94 -1.05 7.47
CA GLY A 53 11.62 -1.56 6.14
C GLY A 53 10.18 -1.22 5.72
N PHE A 54 9.20 -1.52 6.57
CA PHE A 54 7.79 -1.16 6.31
C PHE A 54 7.60 0.36 6.21
N ALA A 55 8.21 1.13 7.10
CA ALA A 55 8.12 2.59 7.06
C ALA A 55 8.63 3.17 5.73
N VAL A 56 9.77 2.69 5.22
CA VAL A 56 10.32 3.11 3.93
C VAL A 56 9.37 2.75 2.78
N VAL A 57 8.82 1.53 2.77
CA VAL A 57 7.88 1.10 1.73
C VAL A 57 6.61 1.94 1.72
N MET A 58 6.06 2.26 2.90
CA MET A 58 4.88 3.11 3.04
C MET A 58 5.18 4.56 2.64
N GLU A 59 6.35 5.08 3.00
CA GLU A 59 6.78 6.43 2.62
C GLU A 59 6.86 6.59 1.09
N LEU A 60 7.30 5.56 0.35
CA LEU A 60 7.34 5.61 -1.12
C LEU A 60 5.97 5.91 -1.71
N GLY A 61 4.91 5.27 -1.21
CA GLY A 61 3.55 5.53 -1.71
C GLY A 61 3.01 6.89 -1.25
N MET A 62 3.36 7.37 -0.05
CA MET A 62 3.00 8.73 0.39
C MET A 62 3.67 9.80 -0.48
N VAL A 63 4.95 9.61 -0.82
CA VAL A 63 5.66 10.46 -1.79
C VAL A 63 4.94 10.46 -3.14
N MET A 64 4.38 9.33 -3.58
CA MET A 64 3.62 9.25 -4.83
C MET A 64 2.36 10.13 -4.85
N VAL A 65 1.76 10.45 -3.70
CA VAL A 65 0.66 11.43 -3.62
C VAL A 65 1.08 12.79 -4.18
N LEU A 66 2.29 13.24 -3.83
CA LEU A 66 2.87 14.50 -4.30
C LEU A 66 3.46 14.32 -5.70
N ALA A 67 4.21 13.25 -5.90
CA ALA A 67 4.91 12.97 -7.14
C ALA A 67 3.95 12.86 -8.34
N ALA A 68 2.75 12.30 -8.13
CA ALA A 68 1.68 12.24 -9.13
C ALA A 68 1.28 13.62 -9.67
N ARG A 69 1.39 14.68 -8.87
CA ARG A 69 1.07 16.06 -9.29
C ARG A 69 2.25 16.75 -9.96
N PHE A 70 3.43 16.66 -9.35
CA PHE A 70 4.57 17.51 -9.71
C PHE A 70 5.53 16.91 -10.73
N LEU A 71 5.65 15.58 -10.82
CA LEU A 71 6.67 14.98 -11.69
C LEU A 71 6.35 15.17 -13.19
N PRO A 72 7.38 15.27 -14.05
CA PRO A 72 7.23 15.18 -15.49
C PRO A 72 6.56 13.87 -15.89
N ARG A 73 5.66 13.93 -16.87
CA ARG A 73 4.82 12.81 -17.31
C ARG A 73 5.57 11.49 -17.49
N ARG A 74 6.74 11.50 -18.14
CA ARG A 74 7.52 10.29 -18.42
C ARG A 74 7.97 9.59 -17.14
N ILE A 75 8.52 10.34 -16.19
CA ILE A 75 8.99 9.84 -14.89
C ILE A 75 7.79 9.41 -14.05
N ASN A 76 6.76 10.25 -14.00
CA ASN A 76 5.55 10.02 -13.23
C ASN A 76 4.85 8.71 -13.63
N ARG A 77 4.71 8.45 -14.94
CA ARG A 77 4.15 7.21 -15.46
C ARG A 77 4.91 5.98 -14.97
N SER A 78 6.23 5.96 -15.18
CA SER A 78 7.08 4.83 -14.78
C SER A 78 7.07 4.62 -13.26
N ALA A 79 7.13 5.71 -12.50
CA ALA A 79 7.12 5.66 -11.03
C ALA A 79 5.80 5.09 -10.49
N ASN A 80 4.64 5.53 -10.99
CA ASN A 80 3.35 4.97 -10.56
C ASN A 80 3.27 3.47 -10.82
N ILE A 81 3.72 3.01 -11.99
CA ILE A 81 3.69 1.59 -12.35
C ILE A 81 4.64 0.79 -11.43
N LEU A 82 5.87 1.26 -11.25
CA LEU A 82 6.87 0.56 -10.44
C LEU A 82 6.44 0.46 -8.97
N VAL A 83 6.01 1.58 -8.39
CA VAL A 83 5.59 1.62 -6.98
C VAL A 83 4.29 0.83 -6.78
N ALA A 84 3.34 0.89 -7.73
CA ALA A 84 2.13 0.08 -7.64
C ALA A 84 2.42 -1.42 -7.67
N LEU A 85 3.31 -1.87 -8.57
CA LEU A 85 3.73 -3.27 -8.65
C LEU A 85 4.47 -3.72 -7.38
N LEU A 86 5.35 -2.87 -6.84
CA LEU A 86 6.05 -3.15 -5.59
C LEU A 86 5.06 -3.37 -4.44
N LEU A 87 4.10 -2.45 -4.26
CA LEU A 87 3.10 -2.56 -3.19
C LEU A 87 2.14 -3.73 -3.39
N ILE A 88 1.79 -4.07 -4.64
CA ILE A 88 1.03 -5.30 -4.92
C ILE A 88 1.83 -6.52 -4.49
N ALA A 89 3.12 -6.60 -4.83
CA ALA A 89 3.96 -7.72 -4.44
C ALA A 89 4.08 -7.85 -2.92
N VAL A 90 4.22 -6.73 -2.21
CA VAL A 90 4.25 -6.70 -0.73
C VAL A 90 2.90 -7.16 -0.15
N GLN A 91 1.78 -6.63 -0.64
CA GLN A 91 0.45 -6.98 -0.12
C GLN A 91 0.04 -8.42 -0.45
N VAL A 92 0.40 -8.93 -1.63
CA VAL A 92 0.17 -10.33 -1.98
C VAL A 92 1.09 -11.22 -1.14
N GLY A 93 2.34 -10.82 -0.92
CA GLY A 93 3.27 -11.54 -0.06
C GLY A 93 2.79 -11.67 1.39
N SER A 94 2.21 -10.61 1.94
CA SER A 94 1.66 -10.63 3.31
C SER A 94 0.42 -11.52 3.43
N LEU A 95 -0.38 -11.69 2.37
CA LEU A 95 -1.52 -12.61 2.37
C LEU A 95 -1.11 -14.10 2.47
N PHE A 96 0.14 -14.43 2.13
CA PHE A 96 0.70 -15.77 2.32
C PHE A 96 1.44 -15.93 3.65
N ALA A 97 1.58 -14.85 4.43
CA ALA A 97 2.22 -14.89 5.74
C ALA A 97 1.18 -15.20 6.84
N GLY A 98 1.15 -16.46 7.28
CA GLY A 98 0.34 -16.88 8.43
C GLY A 98 -1.18 -16.89 8.20
N GLU A 99 -1.93 -16.89 9.31
CA GLU A 99 -3.39 -16.85 9.28
C GLU A 99 -3.89 -15.40 9.23
N ASN A 100 -4.66 -15.08 8.20
CA ASN A 100 -5.18 -13.74 7.96
C ASN A 100 -6.64 -13.61 8.39
N THR A 101 -6.98 -12.47 9.01
CA THR A 101 -8.34 -12.17 9.46
C THR A 101 -9.26 -11.76 8.30
N LEU A 102 -10.57 -11.88 8.49
CA LEU A 102 -11.55 -11.52 7.45
C LEU A 102 -11.49 -10.04 7.06
N HIS A 103 -11.25 -9.14 8.02
CA HIS A 103 -11.09 -7.72 7.71
C HIS A 103 -9.83 -7.49 6.88
N TYR A 104 -8.72 -8.17 7.19
CA TYR A 104 -7.47 -8.05 6.44
C TYR A 104 -7.65 -8.48 4.99
N TRP A 105 -8.37 -9.59 4.74
CA TRP A 105 -8.74 -10.02 3.38
C TRP A 105 -9.56 -8.97 2.63
N PHE A 106 -10.55 -8.36 3.29
CA PHE A 106 -11.39 -7.33 2.68
C PHE A 106 -10.58 -6.09 2.29
N PHE A 107 -9.79 -5.55 3.22
CA PHE A 107 -8.92 -4.39 2.95
C PHE A 107 -7.89 -4.71 1.87
N SER A 108 -7.23 -5.87 1.95
CA SER A 108 -6.26 -6.32 0.93
C SER A 108 -6.86 -6.39 -0.48
N ALA A 109 -8.10 -6.85 -0.62
CA ALA A 109 -8.76 -6.90 -1.92
C ALA A 109 -8.99 -5.48 -2.49
N VAL A 110 -9.37 -4.52 -1.63
CA VAL A 110 -9.53 -3.11 -2.01
C VAL A 110 -8.20 -2.46 -2.36
N GLU A 111 -7.16 -2.70 -1.57
CA GLU A 111 -5.79 -2.21 -1.78
C GLU A 111 -5.22 -2.68 -3.12
N ILE A 112 -5.27 -3.99 -3.38
CA ILE A 112 -4.80 -4.59 -4.64
C ILE A 112 -5.58 -4.04 -5.83
N THR A 113 -6.90 -3.87 -5.68
CA THR A 113 -7.75 -3.29 -6.74
C THR A 113 -7.37 -1.83 -7.02
N ALA A 114 -7.15 -1.03 -5.98
CA ALA A 114 -6.75 0.37 -6.13
C ALA A 114 -5.35 0.49 -6.76
N LEU A 115 -4.40 -0.33 -6.35
CA LEU A 115 -3.05 -0.40 -6.92
C LEU A 115 -3.08 -0.84 -8.40
N ALA A 116 -3.90 -1.83 -8.74
CA ALA A 116 -4.11 -2.25 -10.11
C ALA A 116 -4.71 -1.12 -10.96
N ALA A 117 -5.67 -0.36 -10.41
CA ALA A 117 -6.24 0.81 -11.07
C ALA A 117 -5.19 1.91 -11.30
N ILE A 118 -4.35 2.21 -10.30
CA ILE A 118 -3.23 3.17 -10.42
C ILE A 118 -2.29 2.74 -11.56
N GLY A 119 -1.85 1.48 -11.54
CA GLY A 119 -0.96 0.93 -12.56
C GLY A 119 -1.60 0.98 -13.96
N TRP A 120 -2.88 0.62 -14.08
CA TRP A 120 -3.63 0.64 -15.32
C TRP A 120 -3.82 2.05 -15.89
N ILE A 121 -4.18 3.02 -15.06
CA ILE A 121 -4.33 4.43 -15.45
C ILE A 121 -2.99 4.98 -15.90
N ALA A 122 -1.91 4.68 -15.17
CA ALA A 122 -0.56 5.07 -15.56
C ALA A 122 -0.11 4.40 -16.88
N LEU A 123 -0.44 3.12 -17.10
CA LEU A 123 -0.15 2.42 -18.35
C LEU A 123 -0.87 3.05 -19.54
N ARG A 124 -2.17 3.35 -19.39
CA ARG A 124 -3.01 4.02 -20.39
C ARG A 124 -2.67 5.50 -20.58
N TRP A 125 -1.75 6.05 -19.79
CA TRP A 125 -1.23 7.40 -19.98
C TRP A 125 -0.26 7.49 -21.18
N THR A 126 -0.69 7.05 -22.36
CA THR A 126 -0.02 7.19 -23.66
C THR A 126 -0.47 8.45 -24.39
N ARG A 127 0.37 8.97 -25.30
CA ARG A 127 0.48 10.39 -25.70
C ARG A 127 -0.81 11.05 -26.21
N ALA A 128 -1.38 11.97 -25.41
CA ALA A 128 -2.00 13.26 -25.75
C ALA A 128 -2.66 13.83 -24.47
N GLU A 129 -1.91 14.35 -23.50
CA GLU A 129 -1.57 15.80 -23.45
C GLU A 129 -0.14 16.12 -23.85
#